data_AF-A0A392SJ03-F1
#
_entry.id   AF-A0A392SJ03-F1
#
_cell.length_a   1.000
_cell.length_b   1.000
_cell.length_c   1.000
_cell.angle_alpha   90.00
_cell.angle_beta   90.00
_cell.angle_gamma   90.00
#
_symmetry.space_group_name_H-M   'P 1'
#
loop_
_entity.id
_entity.type
_entity.pdbx_description
1 polymer ?
#
loop_
_entity_poly.entity_id
_entity_poly.type
_entity_poly.pdbx_seq_one_letter_code
_entity_poly.pdbx_strand_id
1 'polypeptide(L)' 'MLAKFWWGTTEKQRKIHWVSWNKLGKAKSKGGLGFRSFEDFNKALLGKQCWRLLQNPNSLLAKVFKS' A
#
# COMPACT_ATOMS: atom_id res chain seq x y z
N MET A 1 -2.42 -10.89 -1.67
CA MET A 1 -3.42 -10.63 -0.59
C MET A 1 -4.20 -9.34 -0.85
N LEU A 2 -3.55 -8.18 -0.91
CA LEU A 2 -4.19 -6.89 -1.28
C LEU A 2 -4.82 -6.92 -2.69
N ALA A 3 -4.14 -7.53 -3.66
CA ALA A 3 -4.70 -7.77 -4.99
C ALA A 3 -5.99 -8.62 -4.93
N LYS A 4 -6.08 -9.63 -4.06
CA LYS A 4 -7.32 -10.42 -3.88
C LYS A 4 -8.39 -9.68 -3.06
N PHE A 5 -8.00 -8.84 -2.11
CA PHE A 5 -8.95 -8.08 -1.28
C PHE A 5 -9.75 -7.05 -2.11
N TRP A 6 -9.13 -6.51 -3.14
CA TRP A 6 -9.68 -5.44 -3.97
C TRP A 6 -9.98 -5.87 -5.43
N TRP A 7 -9.27 -6.87 -5.98
CA TRP A 7 -9.46 -7.48 -7.32
C TRP A 7 -9.98 -8.92 -7.25
N GLY A 8 -10.24 -9.45 -6.05
CA GLY A 8 -10.84 -10.77 -5.87
C GLY A 8 -12.26 -10.80 -6.42
N THR A 9 -12.56 -11.83 -7.19
CA THR A 9 -13.83 -11.98 -7.88
C THR A 9 -14.82 -12.75 -7.02
N THR A 10 -15.99 -12.17 -6.79
CA THR A 10 -17.20 -12.92 -6.37
C THR A 10 -18.22 -12.78 -7.49
N GLU A 11 -18.75 -13.90 -7.99
CA GLU A 11 -19.51 -14.02 -9.26
C GLU A 11 -20.71 -13.08 -9.45
N LYS A 12 -21.20 -12.42 -8.39
CA LYS A 12 -22.47 -11.66 -8.41
C LYS A 12 -22.35 -10.14 -8.28
N GLN A 13 -21.15 -9.54 -8.23
CA GLN A 13 -21.00 -8.09 -8.02
C GLN A 13 -20.52 -7.37 -9.29
N ARG A 14 -21.30 -6.40 -9.75
CA ARG A 14 -21.02 -5.54 -10.93
C ARG A 14 -19.73 -4.74 -10.67
N LYS A 15 -18.66 -5.06 -11.39
CA LYS A 15 -17.33 -4.46 -11.15
C LYS A 15 -17.32 -2.98 -11.54
N ILE A 16 -16.69 -2.16 -10.71
CA ILE A 16 -16.20 -0.85 -11.14
C ILE A 16 -15.04 -1.13 -12.12
N HIS A 17 -15.15 -0.65 -13.36
CA HIS A 17 -14.10 -0.79 -14.35
C HIS A 17 -12.99 0.22 -14.03
N TRP A 18 -12.13 -0.12 -13.06
CA TRP A 18 -11.07 0.78 -12.62
C TRP A 18 -10.04 0.99 -13.74
N VAL A 19 -9.79 2.25 -14.07
CA VAL A 19 -8.76 2.67 -15.03
C VAL A 19 -7.38 2.47 -14.41
N SER A 20 -6.31 2.43 -15.22
CA SER A 20 -4.94 2.18 -14.72
C SER A 20 -4.57 3.00 -13.49
N TRP A 21 -3.78 2.40 -12.58
CA TRP A 21 -3.35 3.04 -11.34
C TRP A 21 -2.73 4.42 -11.52
N ASN A 22 -1.98 4.62 -12.61
CA ASN A 22 -1.42 5.92 -12.99
C ASN A 22 -2.49 6.98 -13.25
N LYS A 23 -3.69 6.59 -13.69
CA LYS A 23 -4.83 7.49 -13.87
C LYS A 23 -5.53 7.75 -12.53
N LEU A 24 -5.67 6.73 -11.69
CA LEU A 24 -6.28 6.83 -10.36
C LEU A 24 -5.47 7.67 -9.40
N GLY A 25 -4.14 7.66 -9.53
CA GLY A 25 -3.26 8.43 -8.67
C GLY A 25 -3.12 9.91 -9.01
N LYS A 26 -3.71 10.36 -10.13
CA LYS A 26 -3.81 11.79 -10.44
C LYS A 26 -4.69 12.48 -9.39
N ALA A 27 -4.43 13.77 -9.16
CA ALA A 27 -5.28 14.59 -8.30
C ALA A 27 -6.74 14.55 -8.76
N LYS A 28 -7.68 14.71 -7.82
CA LYS A 28 -9.12 14.77 -8.13
C LYS A 28 -9.46 15.84 -9.17
N SER A 29 -8.77 16.98 -9.12
CA SER A 29 -8.89 18.06 -10.10
C SER A 29 -8.46 17.68 -11.52
N LYS A 30 -7.67 16.62 -11.69
CA LYS A 30 -7.21 16.10 -12.99
C LYS A 30 -7.91 14.78 -13.39
N GLY A 31 -9.08 14.49 -12.80
CA GLY A 31 -9.88 13.31 -13.11
C GLY A 31 -9.32 11.99 -12.57
N GLY A 32 -8.37 12.05 -11.62
CA GLY A 32 -7.98 10.90 -10.81
C GLY A 32 -8.72 10.90 -9.47
N LEU A 33 -8.31 10.02 -8.55
CA LEU A 33 -8.90 9.93 -7.21
C LEU A 33 -7.98 10.49 -6.12
N GLY A 34 -6.79 10.94 -6.49
CA GLY A 34 -5.78 11.46 -5.56
C GLY A 34 -5.10 10.37 -4.73
N PHE A 35 -5.21 9.10 -5.13
CA PHE A 35 -4.46 8.03 -4.47
C PHE A 35 -2.96 8.23 -4.73
N ARG A 36 -2.16 8.50 -3.69
CA ARG A 36 -0.70 8.38 -3.84
C ARG A 36 -0.38 6.97 -4.33
N SER A 37 0.64 6.83 -5.18
CA SER A 37 1.07 5.53 -5.68
C SER A 37 1.19 4.55 -4.50
N PHE A 38 0.52 3.41 -4.59
CA PHE A 38 0.60 2.37 -3.56
C PHE A 38 2.05 1.94 -3.32
N GLU A 39 2.87 2.01 -4.37
CA GLU A 39 4.31 1.78 -4.28
C GLU A 39 4.98 2.79 -3.34
N ASP A 40 4.70 4.09 -3.51
CA ASP A 40 5.26 5.14 -2.66
C ASP A 40 4.76 5.04 -1.22
N PHE A 41 3.48 4.69 -1.04
CA PHE A 41 2.91 4.46 0.28
C PHE A 41 3.56 3.26 0.98
N ASN A 42 3.74 2.14 0.29
CA ASN A 42 4.43 0.98 0.83
C ASN A 42 5.90 1.27 1.13
N LYS A 43 6.61 2.02 0.27
CA LYS A 43 7.98 2.48 0.54
C LYS A 43 8.05 3.35 1.80
N ALA A 44 7.12 4.30 1.96
CA ALA A 44 7.04 5.12 3.16
C ALA A 44 6.75 4.30 4.42
N LEU A 45 5.86 3.30 4.34
CA LEU A 45 5.58 2.38 5.42
C LEU A 45 6.80 1.54 5.81
N LEU A 46 7.53 1.01 4.82
CA LEU A 46 8.77 0.28 5.05
C LEU A 46 9.80 1.17 5.76
N GLY A 47 10.01 2.40 5.28
CA GLY A 47 10.89 3.38 5.93
C GLY A 47 10.49 3.65 7.38
N LYS A 48 9.19 3.80 7.66
CA LYS A 48 8.66 3.95 9.02
C LYS A 48 8.96 2.72 9.89
N GLN A 49 8.85 1.50 9.35
CA GLN A 49 9.21 0.29 10.12
C GLN A 49 10.71 0.22 10.38
N CYS A 50 11.56 0.49 9.38
CA CYS A 50 13.01 0.57 9.55
C CYS A 50 13.40 1.57 10.64
N TRP A 51 12.79 2.75 10.64
CA TRP A 51 13.00 3.74 11.70
C TRP A 51 12.64 3.20 13.09
N ARG A 52 11.53 2.47 13.23
CA ARG A 52 11.13 1.86 14.51
C ARG A 52 12.11 0.78 14.98
N LEU A 53 12.70 0.02 14.05
CA LEU A 53 13.73 -0.98 14.38
C LEU A 53 14.99 -0.30 14.95
N LEU A 54 15.43 0.81 14.34
CA LEU A 54 16.57 1.58 14.82
C LEU A 54 16.32 2.18 16.21
N GLN A 55 15.12 2.73 16.44
CA GLN A 55 14.77 3.35 17.72
C GLN A 55 14.52 2.32 18.85
N ASN A 56 14.13 1.08 18.52
CA ASN A 56 13.77 0.06 19.50
C ASN A 56 14.53 -1.26 19.24
N PRO A 57 15.86 -1.28 19.45
CA PRO A 57 16.69 -2.45 19.15
C PRO A 57 16.36 -3.68 20.00
N ASN A 58 15.71 -3.48 21.15
CA ASN A 58 15.31 -4.55 22.06
C ASN A 58 13.91 -5.12 21.79
N SER A 59 13.17 -4.55 20.83
CA SER A 59 11.87 -5.08 20.41
C SER A 59 12.01 -6.48 19.85
N LEU A 60 10.98 -7.32 20.01
CA LEU A 60 10.97 -8.68 19.43
C LEU A 60 11.26 -8.63 17.92
N LEU A 61 10.64 -7.66 17.22
CA LEU A 61 10.83 -7.46 15.79
C LEU A 61 12.30 -7.15 15.45
N ALA A 62 12.95 -6.23 16.17
CA ALA A 62 14.36 -5.91 15.95
C ALA A 62 15.28 -7.09 16.25
N LYS A 63 14.98 -7.90 17.27
CA LYS A 63 15.75 -9.12 17.59
C LYS A 63 15.64 -10.16 16.47
N VAL A 64 14.44 -10.35 15.90
CA VAL A 64 14.19 -11.26 14.77
C VAL A 64 14.89 -10.80 13.48
N PHE A 65 15.03 -9.50 13.26
CA PHE A 65 15.76 -8.97 12.09
C PHE A 65 17.28 -8.85 12.30
N LYS A 66 17.76 -8.99 13.54
CA LYS A 66 19.19 -8.95 13.88
C LYS A 66 19.86 -10.33 13.79
N SER A 67 19.07 -11.40 13.89
CA SER A 67 19.51 -12.80 13.79
C SER A 67 19.90 -13.22 12.39
#